data_AF-A0A946KQ01-F1
#
_entry.id   AF-A0A946KQ01-F1
#
_cell.length_a   1.000
_cell.length_b   1.000
_cell.length_c   1.000
_cell.angle_alpha   90.00
_cell.angle_beta   90.00
_cell.angle_gamma   90.00
#
_symmetry.space_group_name_H-M   'P 1'
#
loop_
_entity.id
_entity.type
_entity.pdbx_description
1 polymer ?
#
loop_
_entity_poly.entity_id
_entity_poly.type
_entity_poly.pdbx_seq_one_letter_code
_entity_poly.pdbx_strand_id
1 'polypeptide(L)'
;MLKLNNFLLFFFGCLLSFSSFSQTKDELKKQKTELEKEISYTTELLNKTKRNKTKSLNYLKVLESQIKSKEQLLITLHIEITLINKQIKKTERSIIDTEESILKKAENLQNLKDEYAKMIYAAFKQKGSRNDLMFIISSDDFNQAYKRIIYLKQYTTFRKNQSQKIIES
;
A
#
# COMPACT_ATOMS: atom_id res chain seq x y z
N MET A 1 -91.12 19.99 -71.21
CA MET A 1 -89.74 19.51 -71.43
C MET A 1 -88.85 19.44 -70.17
N LEU A 2 -89.17 20.09 -69.04
CA LEU A 2 -88.32 20.05 -67.82
C LEU A 2 -88.37 18.73 -67.00
N LYS A 3 -89.47 17.96 -67.03
CA LYS A 3 -89.58 16.70 -66.25
C LYS A 3 -88.72 15.55 -66.78
N LEU A 4 -88.40 15.53 -68.08
CA LEU A 4 -87.56 14.50 -68.70
C LEU A 4 -86.06 14.72 -68.42
N ASN A 5 -85.65 15.99 -68.26
CA ASN A 5 -84.26 16.37 -67.95
C ASN A 5 -83.86 16.02 -66.50
N ASN A 6 -84.80 16.13 -65.55
CA ASN A 6 -84.56 15.72 -64.15
C ASN A 6 -84.41 14.19 -63.99
N PHE A 7 -85.08 13.40 -64.83
CA PHE A 7 -84.96 11.93 -64.81
C PHE A 7 -83.62 11.46 -65.40
N LEU A 8 -83.14 12.13 -66.46
CA LEU A 8 -81.80 11.92 -67.03
C LEU A 8 -80.68 12.30 -66.04
N LEU A 9 -80.83 13.39 -65.29
CA LEU A 9 -79.90 13.80 -64.24
C LEU A 9 -79.82 12.80 -63.08
N PHE A 10 -80.97 12.22 -62.68
CA PHE A 10 -81.02 11.16 -61.66
C PHE A 10 -80.37 9.85 -62.16
N PHE A 11 -80.58 9.49 -63.42
CA PHE A 11 -79.95 8.31 -64.04
C PHE A 11 -78.42 8.48 -64.16
N PHE A 12 -77.94 9.67 -64.51
CA PHE A 12 -76.51 9.98 -64.58
C PHE A 12 -75.85 10.01 -63.19
N GLY A 13 -76.55 10.51 -62.16
CA GLY A 13 -76.09 10.43 -60.76
C GLY A 13 -76.00 8.99 -60.22
N CYS A 14 -76.91 8.10 -60.67
CA CYS A 14 -76.90 6.69 -60.30
C CYS A 14 -75.73 5.93 -60.97
N LEU A 15 -75.42 6.26 -62.23
CA LEU A 15 -74.25 5.71 -62.94
C LEU A 15 -72.91 6.13 -62.32
N LEU A 16 -72.82 7.32 -61.74
CA LEU A 16 -71.63 7.80 -60.99
C LEU A 16 -71.44 7.09 -59.65
N SER A 17 -72.45 6.39 -59.12
CA SER A 17 -72.33 5.65 -57.85
C SER A 17 -71.67 4.27 -58.03
N PHE A 18 -71.66 3.72 -59.25
CA PHE A 18 -71.07 2.41 -59.57
C PHE A 18 -69.56 2.44 -59.83
N SER A 19 -68.92 3.61 -59.91
CA SER A 19 -67.47 3.76 -60.12
C SER A 19 -66.65 3.71 -58.82
N SER A 20 -67.23 3.23 -57.72
CA SER A 20 -66.51 2.99 -56.47
C SER A 20 -65.60 1.77 -56.62
N PHE A 21 -64.32 1.98 -56.90
CA PHE A 21 -63.29 0.93 -56.90
C PHE A 21 -63.21 0.31 -55.49
N SER A 22 -63.84 -0.85 -55.32
CA SER A 22 -63.75 -1.64 -54.10
C SER A 22 -62.53 -2.54 -54.16
N GLN A 23 -61.74 -2.54 -53.09
CA GLN A 23 -60.51 -3.34 -53.01
C GLN A 23 -60.84 -4.84 -53.09
N THR A 24 -60.10 -5.60 -53.89
CA THR A 24 -60.35 -7.05 -54.01
C THR A 24 -59.87 -7.78 -52.75
N LYS A 25 -60.63 -8.81 -52.33
CA LYS A 25 -60.35 -9.62 -51.13
C LYS A 25 -58.92 -10.18 -51.09
N ASP A 26 -58.37 -10.55 -52.24
CA ASP A 26 -57.01 -11.09 -52.36
C ASP A 26 -55.93 -10.01 -52.15
N GLU A 27 -56.18 -8.79 -52.58
CA GLU A 27 -55.29 -7.64 -52.39
C GLU A 27 -55.21 -7.23 -50.92
N LEU A 28 -56.36 -7.23 -50.24
CA LEU A 28 -56.46 -7.01 -48.79
C LEU A 28 -55.72 -8.11 -48.00
N LYS A 29 -55.82 -9.37 -48.47
CA LYS A 29 -55.10 -10.50 -47.86
C LYS A 29 -53.59 -10.38 -48.03
N LYS A 30 -53.12 -9.94 -49.21
CA LYS A 30 -51.70 -9.69 -49.46
C LYS A 30 -51.16 -8.56 -48.58
N GLN A 31 -51.87 -7.43 -48.51
CA GLN A 31 -51.51 -6.33 -47.62
C GLN A 31 -51.46 -6.77 -46.15
N LYS A 32 -52.42 -7.58 -45.70
CA LYS A 32 -52.40 -8.15 -44.35
C LYS A 32 -51.12 -8.96 -44.10
N THR A 33 -50.73 -9.84 -45.03
CA THR A 33 -49.52 -10.65 -44.87
C THR A 33 -48.23 -9.82 -44.90
N GLU A 34 -48.18 -8.74 -45.68
CA GLU A 34 -47.04 -7.83 -45.72
C GLU A 34 -46.92 -7.04 -44.41
N LEU A 35 -48.05 -6.52 -43.89
CA LEU A 35 -48.10 -5.86 -42.59
C LEU A 35 -47.71 -6.81 -41.45
N GLU A 36 -48.17 -8.06 -41.45
CA GLU A 36 -47.77 -9.06 -40.46
C GLU A 36 -46.25 -9.32 -40.48
N LYS A 37 -45.63 -9.37 -41.67
CA LYS A 37 -44.17 -9.50 -41.81
C LYS A 37 -43.44 -8.27 -41.28
N GLU A 38 -43.92 -7.07 -41.57
CA GLU A 38 -43.33 -5.83 -41.09
C GLU A 38 -43.43 -5.71 -39.56
N ILE A 39 -44.58 -6.07 -38.98
CA ILE A 39 -44.77 -6.12 -37.52
C ILE A 39 -43.82 -7.13 -36.87
N SER A 40 -43.64 -8.30 -37.50
CA SER A 40 -42.70 -9.31 -37.01
C SER A 40 -41.25 -8.79 -37.03
N TYR A 41 -40.83 -8.21 -38.15
CA TYR A 41 -39.48 -7.65 -38.31
C TYR A 41 -39.21 -6.50 -37.34
N THR A 42 -40.15 -5.55 -37.20
CA THR A 42 -40.03 -4.42 -36.27
C THR A 42 -39.98 -4.89 -34.81
N THR A 43 -40.77 -5.92 -34.45
CA THR A 43 -40.72 -6.54 -33.12
C THR A 43 -39.36 -7.20 -32.85
N GLU A 44 -38.79 -7.89 -33.84
CA GLU A 44 -37.44 -8.47 -33.73
C GLU A 44 -36.38 -7.39 -33.52
N LEU A 45 -36.44 -6.30 -34.29
CA LEU A 45 -35.52 -5.17 -34.17
C LEU A 45 -35.64 -4.50 -32.79
N LEU A 46 -36.85 -4.32 -32.29
CA LEU A 46 -37.11 -3.73 -30.97
C LEU A 46 -36.57 -4.64 -29.85
N ASN A 47 -36.71 -5.95 -29.99
CA ASN A 47 -36.12 -6.93 -29.07
C ASN A 47 -34.58 -6.92 -29.12
N LYS A 48 -33.97 -6.81 -30.30
CA LYS A 48 -32.51 -6.65 -30.46
C LYS A 48 -32.02 -5.37 -29.78
N THR A 49 -32.70 -4.25 -30.01
CA THR A 49 -32.38 -2.96 -29.38
C THR A 49 -32.51 -3.01 -27.86
N LYS A 50 -33.57 -3.66 -27.33
CA LYS A 50 -33.75 -3.88 -25.89
C LYS A 50 -32.59 -4.70 -25.30
N ARG A 51 -32.20 -5.80 -25.96
CA ARG A 51 -31.05 -6.63 -25.55
C ARG A 51 -29.75 -5.83 -25.56
N ASN A 52 -29.49 -5.05 -26.60
CA ASN A 52 -28.30 -4.21 -26.68
C ASN A 52 -28.28 -3.15 -25.58
N LYS A 53 -29.41 -2.48 -25.31
CA LYS A 53 -29.55 -1.55 -24.18
C LYS A 53 -29.21 -2.22 -22.85
N THR A 54 -29.73 -3.43 -22.61
CA THR A 54 -29.40 -4.18 -21.38
C THR A 54 -27.92 -4.55 -21.28
N LYS A 55 -27.28 -4.93 -22.39
CA LYS A 55 -25.83 -5.19 -22.44
C LYS A 55 -25.03 -3.94 -22.11
N SER A 56 -25.37 -2.79 -22.70
CA SER A 56 -24.69 -1.52 -22.42
C SER A 56 -24.84 -1.09 -20.96
N LEU A 57 -26.03 -1.28 -20.36
CA LEU A 57 -26.23 -1.00 -18.93
C LEU A 57 -25.40 -1.92 -18.04
N ASN A 58 -25.31 -3.20 -18.36
CA ASN A 58 -24.47 -4.14 -17.61
C ASN A 58 -22.99 -3.80 -17.75
N TYR A 59 -22.55 -3.44 -18.96
CA TYR A 59 -21.18 -2.97 -19.19
C TYR A 59 -20.85 -1.75 -18.33
N LEU A 60 -21.77 -0.78 -18.24
CA LEU A 60 -21.60 0.41 -17.40
C LEU A 60 -21.47 0.05 -15.91
N LYS A 61 -22.30 -0.88 -15.41
CA LYS A 61 -22.20 -1.37 -14.02
C LYS A 61 -20.87 -2.05 -13.72
N VAL A 62 -20.36 -2.86 -14.66
CA VAL A 62 -19.05 -3.52 -14.50
C VAL A 62 -17.93 -2.48 -14.47
N LEU A 63 -18.01 -1.47 -15.35
CA LEU A 63 -17.03 -0.39 -15.41
C LEU A 63 -17.05 0.46 -14.13
N GLU A 64 -18.23 0.78 -13.59
CA GLU A 64 -18.39 1.44 -12.30
C GLU A 64 -17.76 0.63 -11.17
N SER A 65 -18.02 -0.68 -11.12
CA SER A 65 -17.38 -1.57 -10.14
C SER A 65 -15.85 -1.58 -10.29
N GLN A 66 -15.35 -1.56 -11.51
CA GLN A 66 -13.91 -1.52 -11.78
C GLN A 66 -13.28 -0.20 -11.31
N ILE A 67 -13.96 0.94 -11.53
CA ILE A 67 -13.52 2.25 -11.03
C ILE A 67 -13.44 2.21 -9.51
N LYS A 68 -14.50 1.75 -8.84
CA LYS A 68 -14.52 1.63 -7.37
C LYS A 68 -13.38 0.76 -6.83
N SER A 69 -13.09 -0.37 -7.47
CA SER A 69 -11.95 -1.21 -7.09
C SER A 69 -10.60 -0.50 -7.27
N LYS A 70 -10.44 0.29 -8.34
CA LYS A 70 -9.22 1.09 -8.57
C LYS A 70 -9.07 2.21 -7.55
N GLU A 71 -10.15 2.88 -7.17
CA GLU A 71 -10.15 3.89 -6.11
C GLU A 71 -9.72 3.29 -4.76
N GLN A 72 -10.28 2.13 -4.40
CA GLN A 72 -9.90 1.43 -3.17
C GLN A 72 -8.41 1.01 -3.19
N LEU A 73 -7.92 0.55 -4.34
CA LEU A 73 -6.51 0.23 -4.53
C LEU A 73 -5.63 1.48 -4.33
N LEU A 74 -6.01 2.61 -4.92
CA LEU A 74 -5.30 3.89 -4.75
C LEU A 74 -5.22 4.31 -3.28
N ILE A 75 -6.34 4.22 -2.55
CA ILE A 75 -6.38 4.50 -1.09
C ILE A 75 -5.42 3.59 -0.34
N THR A 76 -5.44 2.29 -0.66
CA THR A 76 -4.57 1.28 -0.02
C THR A 76 -3.09 1.59 -0.26
N LEU A 77 -2.72 1.90 -1.50
CA LEU A 77 -1.36 2.30 -1.86
C LEU A 77 -0.93 3.58 -1.14
N HIS A 78 -1.84 4.55 -0.98
CA HIS A 78 -1.54 5.77 -0.25
C HIS A 78 -1.24 5.53 1.24
N ILE A 79 -1.99 4.62 1.86
CA ILE A 79 -1.76 4.18 3.24
C ILE A 79 -0.40 3.47 3.33
N GLU A 80 -0.10 2.57 2.40
CA GLU A 80 1.16 1.84 2.34
C GLU A 80 2.37 2.77 2.21
N ILE A 81 2.32 3.75 1.29
CA ILE A 81 3.35 4.79 1.16
C ILE A 81 3.55 5.55 2.48
N THR A 82 2.45 5.88 3.17
CA THR A 82 2.52 6.59 4.46
C THR A 82 3.19 5.73 5.54
N LEU A 83 2.88 4.43 5.59
CA LEU A 83 3.49 3.49 6.53
C LEU A 83 4.97 3.29 6.24
N ILE A 84 5.34 3.11 4.97
CA ILE A 84 6.74 2.98 4.53
C ILE A 84 7.52 4.24 4.92
N ASN A 85 6.99 5.44 4.66
CA ASN A 85 7.63 6.69 5.06
C ASN A 85 7.83 6.79 6.59
N LYS A 86 6.89 6.30 7.38
CA LYS A 86 7.03 6.24 8.85
C LYS A 86 8.14 5.28 9.26
N GLN A 87 8.24 4.13 8.59
CA GLN A 87 9.28 3.14 8.85
C GLN A 87 10.68 3.63 8.45
N ILE A 88 10.79 4.34 7.32
CA ILE A 88 12.02 5.00 6.89
C ILE A 88 12.49 5.97 7.97
N LYS A 89 11.62 6.90 8.41
CA LYS A 89 11.95 7.86 9.47
C LYS A 89 12.37 7.20 10.79
N LYS A 90 11.74 6.08 11.16
CA LYS A 90 12.13 5.31 12.36
C LYS A 90 13.53 4.70 12.19
N THR A 91 13.81 4.16 11.01
CA THR A 91 15.09 3.53 10.69
C THR A 91 16.20 4.57 10.66
N GLU A 92 15.97 5.73 10.04
CA GLU A 92 16.92 6.85 10.03
C GLU A 92 17.29 7.30 11.44
N ARG A 93 16.32 7.43 12.34
CA ARG A 93 16.59 7.75 13.76
C ARG A 93 17.44 6.67 14.42
N SER A 94 17.10 5.40 14.20
CA SER A 94 17.87 4.28 14.76
C SER A 94 19.31 4.25 14.26
N ILE A 95 19.55 4.66 13.00
CA ILE A 95 20.90 4.78 12.43
C ILE A 95 21.67 5.87 13.18
N ILE A 96 21.09 7.07 13.32
CA ILE A 96 21.71 8.19 14.04
C ILE A 96 22.04 7.79 15.48
N ASP A 97 21.09 7.18 16.20
CA ASP A 97 21.30 6.73 17.58
C ASP A 97 22.44 5.70 17.68
N THR A 98 22.54 4.82 16.69
CA THR A 98 23.59 3.79 16.63
C THR A 98 24.95 4.41 16.33
N GLU A 99 25.02 5.36 15.39
CA GLU A 99 26.25 6.10 15.06
C GLU A 99 26.77 6.87 16.29
N GLU A 100 25.89 7.57 17.01
CA GLU A 100 26.26 8.23 18.27
C GLU A 100 26.77 7.23 19.32
N SER A 101 26.12 6.06 19.43
CA SER A 101 26.55 5.01 20.35
C SER A 101 27.93 4.47 20.01
N ILE A 102 28.21 4.25 18.72
CA ILE A 102 29.52 3.82 18.23
C ILE A 102 30.58 4.86 18.56
N LEU A 103 30.32 6.15 18.31
CA LEU A 103 31.27 7.22 18.61
C LEU A 103 31.58 7.28 20.12
N LYS A 104 30.56 7.24 20.97
CA LYS A 104 30.74 7.22 22.44
C LYS A 104 31.52 5.99 22.91
N LYS A 105 31.25 4.81 22.32
CA LYS A 105 31.99 3.58 22.64
C LYS A 105 33.45 3.66 22.18
N ALA A 106 33.71 4.22 21.01
CA ALA A 106 35.07 4.42 20.50
C ALA A 106 35.88 5.37 21.41
N GLU A 107 35.27 6.48 21.84
CA GLU A 107 35.88 7.41 22.80
C GLU A 107 36.18 6.71 24.13
N ASN A 108 35.21 5.99 24.69
CA ASN A 108 35.41 5.22 25.93
C ASN A 108 36.51 4.17 25.80
N LEU A 109 36.57 3.45 24.68
CA LEU A 109 37.61 2.47 24.41
C LEU A 109 38.98 3.13 24.34
N GLN A 110 39.09 4.29 23.68
CA GLN A 110 40.33 5.06 23.61
C GLN A 110 40.78 5.48 25.01
N ASN A 111 39.87 6.04 25.82
CA ASN A 111 40.15 6.43 27.20
C ASN A 111 40.63 5.23 28.05
N LEU A 112 39.96 4.08 27.95
CA LEU A 112 40.36 2.86 28.65
C LEU A 112 41.76 2.38 28.23
N LYS A 113 42.07 2.42 26.93
CA LYS A 113 43.39 2.09 26.40
C LYS A 113 44.47 3.04 26.93
N ASP A 114 44.19 4.34 26.97
CA ASP A 114 45.14 5.35 27.44
C ASP A 114 45.41 5.21 28.95
N GLU A 115 44.38 4.95 29.76
CA GLU A 115 44.54 4.65 31.18
C GLU A 115 45.34 3.36 31.41
N TYR A 116 45.04 2.31 30.63
CA TYR A 116 45.76 1.04 30.71
C TYR A 116 47.23 1.20 30.30
N ALA A 117 47.52 1.99 29.27
CA ALA A 117 48.88 2.31 28.85
C ALA A 117 49.64 3.08 29.95
N LYS A 118 49.03 4.10 30.57
CA LYS A 118 49.62 4.81 31.73
C LYS A 118 49.94 3.86 32.88
N MET A 119 49.05 2.92 33.16
CA MET A 119 49.24 1.91 34.20
C MET A 119 50.40 0.96 33.88
N ILE A 120 50.53 0.50 32.63
CA ILE A 120 51.68 -0.32 32.18
C ILE A 120 52.97 0.47 32.33
N TYR A 121 53.00 1.73 31.88
CA TYR A 121 54.18 2.59 31.98
C TYR A 121 54.62 2.81 33.43
N ALA A 122 53.67 3.08 34.33
CA ALA A 122 53.94 3.23 35.76
C ALA A 122 54.50 1.92 36.38
N ALA A 123 53.94 0.77 36.00
CA ALA A 123 54.43 -0.53 36.43
C ALA A 123 55.85 -0.81 35.91
N PHE A 124 56.15 -0.45 34.66
CA PHE A 124 57.49 -0.57 34.08
C PHE A 124 58.51 0.29 34.84
N LYS A 125 58.17 1.56 35.13
CA LYS A 125 59.03 2.48 35.90
C LYS A 125 59.33 1.96 37.31
N GLN A 126 58.37 1.26 37.93
CA GLN A 126 58.52 0.69 39.28
C GLN A 126 59.07 -0.75 39.30
N LYS A 127 59.35 -1.35 38.14
CA LYS A 127 59.74 -2.78 38.03
C LYS A 127 60.98 -3.16 38.85
N GLY A 128 61.90 -2.21 39.09
CA GLY A 128 63.10 -2.43 39.91
C GLY A 128 62.97 -2.08 41.39
N SER A 129 61.97 -1.28 41.78
CA SER A 129 61.80 -0.77 43.16
C SER A 129 60.60 -1.35 43.90
N ARG A 130 59.66 -1.97 43.18
CA ARG A 130 58.45 -2.55 43.75
C ARG A 130 58.71 -3.97 44.24
N ASN A 131 58.80 -4.13 45.55
CA ASN A 131 58.75 -5.42 46.21
C ASN A 131 57.46 -5.50 47.04
N ASP A 132 56.47 -6.25 46.53
CA ASP A 132 55.15 -6.39 47.17
C ASP A 132 55.27 -7.01 48.58
N LEU A 133 56.27 -7.87 48.81
CA LEU A 133 56.57 -8.44 50.13
C LEU A 133 57.13 -7.38 51.07
N MET A 134 58.07 -6.54 50.61
CA MET A 134 58.60 -5.42 51.39
C MET A 134 57.53 -4.36 51.69
N PHE A 135 56.58 -4.15 50.77
CA PHE A 135 55.42 -3.28 50.99
C PHE A 135 54.51 -3.81 52.10
N ILE A 136 54.31 -5.12 52.21
CA ILE A 136 53.52 -5.72 53.30
C ILE A 136 54.31 -5.70 54.62
N ILE A 137 55.61 -6.04 54.59
CA ILE A 137 56.45 -6.17 55.78
C ILE A 137 56.80 -4.81 56.41
N SER A 138 56.87 -3.73 55.63
CA SER A 138 57.07 -2.36 56.13
C SER A 138 55.82 -1.75 56.77
N SER A 139 54.95 -2.57 57.34
CA SER A 139 53.73 -2.11 58.00
C SER A 139 53.95 -1.89 59.49
N ASP A 140 53.33 -0.85 60.05
CA ASP A 140 53.46 -0.49 61.48
C ASP A 140 52.77 -1.51 62.41
N ASP A 141 51.72 -2.17 61.92
CA ASP A 141 50.96 -3.18 62.66
C ASP A 141 50.32 -4.23 61.74
N PHE A 142 49.79 -5.31 62.35
CA PHE A 142 49.17 -6.43 61.62
C PHE A 142 47.91 -6.04 60.84
N ASN A 143 47.09 -5.11 61.34
CA ASN A 143 45.89 -4.64 60.66
C ASN A 143 46.27 -3.82 59.41
N GLN A 144 47.32 -3.01 59.49
CA GLN A 144 47.87 -2.29 58.34
C GLN A 144 48.42 -3.26 57.28
N ALA A 145 49.18 -4.28 57.69
CA ALA A 145 49.67 -5.33 56.78
C ALA A 145 48.52 -6.08 56.08
N TYR A 146 47.48 -6.45 56.83
CA TYR A 146 46.28 -7.10 56.29
C TYR A 146 45.56 -6.22 55.25
N LYS A 147 45.39 -4.92 55.52
CA LYS A 147 44.82 -3.97 54.55
C LYS A 147 45.67 -3.85 53.27
N ARG A 148 47.00 -3.84 53.39
CA ARG A 148 47.93 -3.81 52.24
C ARG A 148 47.80 -5.08 51.38
N ILE A 149 47.60 -6.25 51.98
CA ILE A 149 47.31 -7.51 51.26
C ILE A 149 46.00 -7.42 50.47
N ILE A 150 44.93 -6.95 51.11
CA ILE A 150 43.63 -6.77 50.45
C ILE A 150 43.72 -5.75 49.30
N TYR A 151 44.44 -4.65 49.51
CA TYR A 151 44.70 -3.64 48.48
C TYR A 151 45.41 -4.25 47.26
N LEU A 152 46.47 -5.03 47.46
CA LEU A 152 47.18 -5.69 46.35
C LEU A 152 46.28 -6.66 45.58
N LYS A 153 45.42 -7.41 46.28
CA LYS A 153 44.43 -8.29 45.66
C LYS A 153 43.41 -7.51 44.81
N GLN A 154 42.87 -6.42 45.35
CA GLN A 154 41.93 -5.54 44.63
C GLN A 154 42.59 -4.90 43.42
N TYR A 155 43.84 -4.43 43.56
CA TYR A 155 44.62 -3.85 42.49
C TYR A 155 44.82 -4.85 41.34
N THR A 156 45.25 -6.08 41.62
CA THR A 156 45.40 -7.14 40.60
C THR A 156 44.08 -7.47 39.91
N THR A 157 42.99 -7.52 40.67
CA THR A 157 41.64 -7.76 40.14
C THR A 157 41.20 -6.61 39.22
N PHE A 158 41.42 -5.37 39.64
CA PHE A 158 41.12 -4.18 38.84
C PHE A 158 41.89 -4.17 37.51
N ARG A 159 43.18 -4.51 37.52
CA ARG A 159 44.00 -4.64 36.30
C ARG A 159 43.45 -5.67 35.33
N LYS A 160 43.06 -6.83 35.85
CA LYS A 160 42.45 -7.90 35.06
C LYS A 160 41.13 -7.44 34.44
N ASN A 161 40.29 -6.77 35.23
CA ASN A 161 39.01 -6.24 34.77
C ASN A 161 39.17 -5.14 33.71
N GLN A 162 40.15 -4.23 33.85
CA GLN A 162 40.44 -3.23 32.82
C GLN A 162 40.86 -3.88 31.50
N SER A 163 41.73 -4.89 31.54
CA SER A 163 42.11 -5.63 30.33
C SER A 163 40.89 -6.33 29.71
N GLN A 164 40.04 -6.94 30.53
CA GLN A 164 38.84 -7.62 30.04
C GLN A 164 37.86 -6.65 29.38
N LYS A 165 37.62 -5.48 30.00
CA LYS A 165 36.76 -4.43 29.44
C LYS A 165 37.25 -3.94 28.08
N ILE A 166 38.57 -3.82 27.88
CA ILE A 166 39.15 -3.43 26.58
C ILE A 166 38.94 -4.51 25.51
N ILE A 167 38.93 -5.80 25.90
CA ILE A 167 38.71 -6.92 24.97
C ILE A 167 37.21 -7.05 24.60
N GLU A 168 36.33 -6.77 25.56
CA GLU A 168 34.87 -6.89 25.40
C GLU A 168 34.21 -5.66 24.74
N SER A 169 34.89 -4.50 24.75
CA SER A 169 34.39 -3.23 24.19
C SER A 169 34.68 -3.09 22.71
#